data_AF-A0A699ZN31-F1
#
_entry.id   AF-A0A699ZN31-F1
#
_cell.length_a   1.000
_cell.length_b   1.000
_cell.length_c   1.000
_cell.angle_alpha   90.00
_cell.angle_beta   90.00
_cell.angle_gamma   90.00
#
_symmetry.space_group_name_H-M   'P 1'
#
loop_
_entity.id
_entity.type
_entity.pdbx_description
1 polymer ?
#
loop_
_entity_poly.entity_id
_entity_poly.type
_entity_poly.pdbx_seq_one_letter_code
_entity_poly.pdbx_strand_id
1 'polypeptide(L)' 'MHYVQVKTSKLVPGNDLIPYPPMDTHVFCKLLTDVGAVQLDEEQMVDMKSDQLFIIRYRPVAHLVANHQAVLI' A
#
# COMPACT_ATOMS: atom_id res chain seq x y z
N MET A 1 23.54 6.04 18.42
CA MET A 1 22.06 6.10 18.43
C MET A 1 21.61 6.73 17.12
N HIS A 2 20.90 5.99 16.26
CA HIS A 2 20.44 6.49 14.96
C HIS A 2 19.03 7.05 15.12
N TYR A 3 18.87 8.36 14.90
CA TYR A 3 17.55 9.01 14.88
C TYR A 3 16.88 8.75 13.53
N VAL A 4 15.77 8.03 13.53
CA VAL A 4 14.89 7.94 12.36
C VAL A 4 14.07 9.23 12.31
N GLN A 5 14.30 10.05 11.30
CA GLN A 5 13.51 11.26 11.05
C GLN A 5 12.14 10.84 10.48
N VAL A 6 11.09 10.96 11.28
CA VAL A 6 9.71 10.77 10.81
C VAL A 6 9.35 11.99 9.96
N LYS A 7 9.27 11.81 8.64
CA LYS A 7 8.77 12.85 7.73
C LYS A 7 7.27 13.04 8.00
N THR A 8 6.91 14.13 8.67
CA THR A 8 5.52 14.54 8.84
C THR A 8 5.00 15.15 7.54
N SER A 9 3.87 14.67 7.04
CA SER A 9 3.20 15.28 5.89
C SER A 9 2.52 16.58 6.33
N LYS A 10 2.63 17.64 5.52
CA LYS A 10 1.90 18.88 5.75
C LYS A 10 0.48 18.71 5.21
N LEU A 11 -0.52 18.85 6.10
CA LEU A 11 -1.93 18.86 5.72
C LEU A 11 -2.26 20.19 5.02
N VAL A 12 -2.84 20.11 3.82
CA VAL A 12 -3.34 21.27 3.06
C VAL A 12 -4.87 21.18 3.03
N PRO A 13 -5.61 22.25 3.39
CA PRO A 13 -7.08 22.21 3.42
C PRO A 13 -7.66 21.97 2.02
N GLY A 14 -8.51 20.95 1.86
CA GLY A 14 -9.21 20.66 0.60
C GLY A 14 -8.61 19.53 -0.25
N ASN A 15 -7.56 18.86 0.23
CA ASN A 15 -7.03 17.64 -0.36
C ASN A 15 -7.36 16.48 0.60
N ASP A 16 -7.79 15.32 0.10
CA ASP A 16 -8.08 14.13 0.92
C ASP A 16 -7.03 14.00 2.04
N LEU A 17 -7.50 14.05 3.29
CA LEU A 17 -6.68 14.32 4.48
C LEU A 17 -5.69 13.19 4.84
N ILE A 18 -5.57 12.18 3.97
CA ILE A 18 -4.65 11.06 4.09
C ILE A 18 -3.81 11.02 2.81
N PRO A 19 -2.55 11.50 2.86
CA PRO A 19 -1.68 11.41 1.71
C PRO A 19 -1.40 9.93 1.39
N TYR A 20 -1.51 9.56 0.12
CA TYR A 20 -1.08 8.25 -0.34
C TYR A 20 0.43 8.07 -0.13
N PRO A 21 0.90 6.86 0.21
CA PRO A 21 2.32 6.57 0.32
C PRO A 21 3.06 6.83 -1.01
N PRO A 22 4.35 7.18 -0.98
CA PRO A 22 5.17 7.18 -2.18
C PRO A 22 5.24 5.78 -2.81
N MET A 23 5.23 5.71 -4.15
CA MET A 23 5.11 4.46 -4.91
C MET A 23 6.16 3.38 -4.58
N ASP A 24 7.37 3.80 -4.23
CA ASP A 24 8.48 2.89 -3.90
C ASP A 24 8.56 2.50 -2.42
N THR A 25 7.65 3.01 -1.59
CA THR A 25 7.65 2.70 -0.14
C THR A 25 6.98 1.37 0.12
N HIS A 26 7.54 0.57 1.03
CA HIS A 26 6.88 -0.65 1.52
C HIS A 26 5.75 -0.29 2.48
N VAL A 27 4.60 -0.94 2.31
CA VAL A 27 3.39 -0.71 3.11
C VAL A 27 2.86 -2.02 3.67
N PHE A 28 2.20 -1.96 4.82
CA PHE A 28 1.33 -3.04 5.28
C PHE A 28 0.00 -2.93 4.55
N CYS A 29 -0.44 -4.02 3.92
CA CYS A 29 -1.63 -4.05 3.08
C CYS A 29 -2.48 -5.25 3.46
N LYS A 30 -3.71 -5.01 3.94
CA LYS A 30 -4.71 -6.07 4.17
C LYS A 30 -5.70 -6.12 3.01
N LEU A 31 -5.93 -7.31 2.48
CA LEU A 31 -6.90 -7.54 1.40
C LEU A 31 -8.31 -7.66 1.98
N LEU A 32 -9.26 -6.95 1.37
CA LEU A 32 -10.67 -6.99 1.74
C LEU A 32 -11.47 -7.98 0.89
N THR A 33 -10.98 -8.28 -0.32
CA THR A 33 -11.60 -9.22 -1.26
C THR A 33 -10.54 -10.11 -1.90
N ASP A 34 -10.95 -11.21 -2.51
CA ASP A 34 -10.06 -12.00 -3.36
C ASP A 34 -9.71 -11.21 -4.63
N VAL A 35 -8.42 -11.13 -4.97
CA VAL A 35 -7.91 -10.40 -6.14
C VAL A 35 -7.31 -11.35 -7.17
N GLY A 36 -6.71 -12.46 -6.72
CA GLY A 36 -6.00 -13.40 -7.57
C GLY A 36 -4.53 -13.04 -7.76
N ALA A 37 -3.94 -13.45 -8.88
CA ALA A 37 -2.51 -13.28 -9.11
C ALA A 37 -2.13 -11.82 -9.44
N VAL A 38 -1.26 -11.22 -8.62
CA VAL A 38 -0.73 -9.87 -8.77
C VAL A 38 0.78 -9.91 -8.96
N GLN A 39 1.28 -9.15 -9.94
CA GLN A 39 2.72 -9.00 -10.22
C GLN A 39 3.33 -7.98 -9.26
N LEU A 40 4.22 -8.39 -8.36
CA LEU A 40 4.83 -7.50 -7.36
C LEU A 40 6.18 -6.92 -7.80
N ASP A 41 6.93 -7.68 -8.59
CA ASP A 41 8.19 -7.29 -9.24
C ASP A 41 8.33 -8.00 -10.60
N GLU A 42 9.48 -7.97 -11.27
CA GLU A 42 9.64 -8.57 -12.61
C GLU A 42 9.57 -10.11 -12.62
N GLU A 43 9.80 -10.77 -11.47
CA GLU A 43 9.96 -12.22 -11.38
C GLU A 43 8.90 -12.89 -10.50
N GLN A 44 8.13 -12.11 -9.74
CA GLN A 44 7.24 -12.60 -8.69
C GLN A 44 5.77 -12.24 -8.94
N MET A 45 4.99 -13.30 -9.20
CA MET A 45 3.52 -13.30 -9.12
C MET A 45 3.07 -13.88 -7.79
N VAL A 46 2.15 -13.19 -7.11
CA VAL A 46 1.59 -13.63 -5.83
C VAL A 46 0.07 -13.71 -5.93
N ASP A 47 -0.49 -14.86 -5.58
CA ASP A 47 -1.95 -15.03 -5.45
C ASP A 47 -2.42 -14.36 -4.15
N MET A 48 -3.20 -13.28 -4.29
CA MET A 48 -3.66 -12.45 -3.18
C MET A 48 -5.14 -12.73 -2.87
N LYS A 49 -5.40 -13.20 -1.64
CA LYS A 49 -6.73 -13.55 -1.14
C LYS A 49 -7.18 -12.62 -0.03
N SER A 50 -8.50 -12.57 0.17
CA SER A 50 -9.13 -11.85 1.27
C SER A 50 -8.52 -12.20 2.63
N ASP A 51 -8.51 -11.22 3.53
CA ASP A 51 -7.96 -11.27 4.89
C ASP A 51 -6.44 -11.50 5.02
N GLN A 52 -5.72 -11.71 3.91
CA GLN A 52 -4.26 -11.80 3.94
C GLN A 52 -3.60 -10.43 4.15
N LEU A 53 -2.46 -10.45 4.84
CA LEU A 53 -1.63 -9.30 5.14
C LEU A 53 -0.29 -9.40 4.40
N PHE A 54 0.09 -8.32 3.72
CA PHE A 54 1.32 -8.23 2.93
C PHE A 54 2.19 -7.06 3.36
N ILE A 55 3.50 -7.21 3.21
CA ILE A 55 4.49 -6.13 3.30
C ILE A 55 5.17 -6.00 1.94
N ILE A 56 4.73 -5.04 1.14
CA ILE A 56 5.09 -4.93 -0.29
C ILE A 56 5.20 -3.46 -0.69
N ARG A 57 5.89 -3.16 -1.79
CA ARG A 57 5.90 -1.79 -2.34
C ARG A 57 4.47 -1.33 -2.63
N TYR A 58 4.20 -0.04 -2.47
CA TYR A 58 2.86 0.49 -2.71
C TYR A 58 2.47 0.44 -4.20
N ARG A 59 3.41 0.67 -5.13
CA ARG A 59 3.15 0.75 -6.58
C ARG A 59 2.26 -0.38 -7.14
N PRO A 60 2.54 -1.68 -6.91
CA PRO A 60 1.74 -2.75 -7.49
C PRO A 60 0.31 -2.83 -6.95
N VAL A 61 0.06 -2.31 -5.74
CA VAL A 61 -1.23 -2.43 -5.04
C VAL A 61 -1.98 -1.10 -4.87
N ALA A 62 -1.44 -0.01 -5.39
CA ALA A 62 -2.06 1.31 -5.30
C ALA A 62 -3.47 1.33 -5.89
N HIS A 63 -3.68 0.63 -7.01
CA HIS A 63 -4.99 0.51 -7.66
C HIS A 63 -5.99 -0.29 -6.81
N LEU A 64 -5.55 -1.32 -6.07
CA LEU A 64 -6.40 -2.10 -5.18
C LEU A 64 -6.91 -1.26 -4.01
N VAL A 65 -6.06 -0.37 -3.48
CA VAL A 65 -6.44 0.58 -2.43
C VAL A 65 -7.43 1.62 -2.96
N ALA A 66 -7.17 2.17 -4.15
CA ALA A 66 -8.08 3.12 -4.79
C ALA A 66 -9.48 2.52 -5.08
N ASN A 67 -9.54 1.22 -5.36
CA ASN A 67 -10.77 0.49 -5.63
C ASN A 67 -11.44 -0.10 -4.37
N HIS A 68 -10.93 0.20 -3.17
CA HIS A 68 -11.42 -0.36 -1.90
C HIS A 68 -11.35 -1.90 -1.81
N GLN A 69 -10.45 -2.53 -2.55
CA GLN A 69 -10.18 -3.97 -2.49
C GLN A 69 -9.09 -4.31 -1.45
N ALA A 70 -8.32 -3.31 -1.05
CA ALA A 70 -7.31 -3.41 -0.01
C ALA A 70 -7.28 -2.15 0.87
N VAL A 71 -6.79 -2.30 2.09
CA VAL A 71 -6.56 -1.19 3.02
C VAL A 71 -5.13 -1.18 3.50
N LEU A 72 -4.61 0.03 3.66
CA LEU A 72 -3.31 0.27 4.29
C LEU A 72 -3.49 0.33 5.81
N ILE A 73 -2.56 -0.27 6.54
CA ILE A 73 -2.57 -0.39 8.01
C ILE A 73 -1.27 0.11 8.62
#